data_AF-A0A8S9YYN0-F1
#
_entry.id   AF-A0A8S9YYN0-F1
#
_cell.length_a   1.000
_cell.length_b   1.000
_cell.length_c   1.000
_cell.angle_alpha   90.00
_cell.angle_beta   90.00
_cell.angle_gamma   90.00
#
_symmetry.space_group_name_H-M   'P 1'
#
loop_
_entity.id
_entity.type
_entity.pdbx_description
1 polymer ?
#
loop_
_entity_poly.entity_id
_entity_poly.type
_entity_poly.pdbx_seq_one_letter_code
_entity_poly.pdbx_strand_id
1 'polypeptide(L)'
;MDASENDVSVVIAPDPSDQQPAPLPNAFEADTEYAIDNVDSQQDAKGTVENVRSKSGFSPNVAGNWYTDDAQLMYISECINCKTVVSGYFLRHIGGEFLEMMHCVLGGARLRPILNSIANNMTITKLDLTDACLDDESVPDLCNMFKENTVIIELNLSENQLTSKCAENLCDVLASSAQLERIDLHSNRFDDKSGIYFSELMATSLRMSYLNLSYNNFGDVSTVQFGRALPQATSLVELNLSWNRLGSGGMRLFAKGLAENKYLKSLNLAFNGIGPRKGCSELALALKGNKTLEVLDMSGNRISPEGAVLFCKGFYNNTTLRHLYMTRNPLQTAGCYAILTGIMRNVNSGLRELDLQGVLVNQDFRQLQDEARTKLPKLVVRAGKQTTEPIRALSPKFQQPDVSPKFIVQTMGRVTKQTLAEMLKPLDPPGDKVVTRQAFIKTLYMYMAKLGIDFTEEQMKQFMLEMDPQYEEEINFGDFEL
;
A
#
# COMPACT_ATOMS: atom_id res chain seq x y z
N MET A 1 -32.10 -7.19 -57.10
CA MET A 1 -31.93 -5.99 -57.95
C MET A 1 -31.01 -5.01 -57.25
N ASP A 2 -29.74 -4.90 -57.60
CA ASP A 2 -28.72 -5.90 -57.84
C ASP A 2 -27.38 -5.19 -57.64
N ALA A 3 -26.37 -5.99 -57.32
CA ALA A 3 -24.97 -5.67 -57.18
C ALA A 3 -24.43 -4.65 -58.21
N SER A 4 -23.51 -3.78 -57.79
CA SER A 4 -22.07 -3.97 -58.07
C SER A 4 -21.24 -2.75 -57.64
N GLU A 5 -20.22 -3.05 -56.84
CA GLU A 5 -18.85 -2.53 -56.87
C GLU A 5 -18.64 -1.01 -57.05
N ASN A 6 -18.43 -0.33 -55.91
CA ASN A 6 -17.64 0.90 -55.85
C ASN A 6 -16.36 0.62 -55.06
N ASP A 7 -15.23 0.64 -55.78
CA ASP A 7 -13.88 0.82 -55.26
C ASP A 7 -13.82 2.14 -54.46
N VAL A 8 -13.77 2.02 -53.15
CA VAL A 8 -13.25 3.06 -52.26
C VAL A 8 -12.24 2.38 -51.36
N SER A 9 -10.97 2.61 -51.65
CA SER A 9 -9.83 2.19 -50.85
C SER A 9 -10.01 2.64 -49.40
N VAL A 10 -10.37 1.69 -48.53
CA VAL A 10 -10.42 1.85 -47.08
C VAL A 10 -9.00 2.01 -46.57
N VAL A 11 -8.72 3.16 -45.95
CA VAL A 11 -7.54 3.33 -45.09
C VAL A 11 -7.79 2.49 -43.83
N ILE A 12 -7.28 1.26 -43.84
CA ILE A 12 -7.24 0.38 -42.67
C ILE A 12 -6.14 0.91 -41.76
N ALA A 13 -6.50 1.32 -40.54
CA ALA A 13 -5.55 1.59 -39.47
C ALA A 13 -4.82 0.28 -39.09
N PRO A 14 -3.49 0.28 -38.90
CA PRO A 14 -2.75 -0.93 -38.59
C PRO A 14 -3.03 -1.44 -37.16
N ASP A 15 -2.97 -2.76 -37.04
CA ASP A 15 -3.08 -3.61 -35.85
C ASP A 15 -2.12 -3.18 -34.72
N PRO A 16 -2.48 -3.23 -33.41
CA PRO A 16 -1.62 -2.78 -32.31
C PRO A 16 -0.43 -3.69 -31.97
N SER A 17 -0.06 -4.61 -32.86
CA SER A 17 0.96 -5.63 -32.64
C SER A 17 2.35 -5.31 -33.23
N ASP A 18 2.50 -4.19 -33.95
CA ASP A 18 3.75 -3.78 -34.62
C ASP A 18 4.25 -2.38 -34.21
N GLN A 19 4.50 -2.16 -32.91
CA GLN A 19 5.31 -1.03 -32.44
C GLN A 19 6.62 -1.54 -31.85
N GLN A 20 7.66 -1.61 -32.70
CA GLN A 20 9.04 -1.65 -32.23
C GLN A 20 9.32 -0.38 -31.40
N PRO A 21 9.88 -0.49 -30.18
CA PRO A 21 10.37 0.67 -29.46
C PRO A 21 11.56 1.28 -30.21
N ALA A 22 11.63 2.61 -30.20
CA ALA A 22 12.71 3.39 -30.80
C ALA A 22 14.10 2.89 -30.34
N PRO A 23 15.13 2.91 -31.20
CA PRO A 23 16.45 2.40 -30.85
C PRO A 23 17.06 3.23 -29.72
N LEU A 24 17.38 2.54 -28.62
CA LEU A 24 18.27 3.04 -27.58
C LEU A 24 19.64 3.39 -28.20
N PRO A 25 20.37 4.39 -27.68
CA PRO A 25 21.74 4.64 -28.12
C PRO A 25 22.57 3.37 -27.94
N ASN A 26 23.24 2.94 -29.02
CA ASN A 26 23.94 1.67 -29.09
C ASN A 26 24.91 1.43 -27.94
N ALA A 27 24.85 0.18 -27.49
CA ALA A 27 25.77 -0.57 -26.68
C ALA A 27 27.25 -0.38 -27.05
N PHE A 28 28.08 -0.45 -26.00
CA PHE A 28 29.38 -1.12 -25.95
C PHE A 28 30.31 -0.95 -27.15
N GLU A 29 31.29 -0.06 -27.01
CA GLU A 29 32.57 -0.18 -27.72
C GLU A 29 33.67 -0.55 -26.73
N ALA A 30 34.33 -1.66 -27.07
CA ALA A 30 35.64 -2.15 -26.66
C ALA A 30 35.84 -2.58 -25.19
N ASP A 31 35.60 -3.87 -24.97
CA ASP A 31 36.48 -4.70 -24.13
C ASP A 31 37.94 -4.47 -24.54
N THR A 32 38.76 -3.92 -23.64
CA THR A 32 40.20 -4.21 -23.66
C THR A 32 40.42 -5.45 -22.79
N GLU A 33 40.44 -6.60 -23.43
CA GLU A 33 41.06 -7.82 -22.91
C GLU A 33 42.50 -7.51 -22.47
N TYR A 34 42.77 -7.54 -21.17
CA TYR A 34 44.13 -7.77 -20.69
C TYR A 34 44.27 -9.26 -20.41
N ALA A 35 44.93 -9.94 -21.34
CA ALA A 35 45.42 -11.29 -21.17
C ALA A 35 46.31 -11.36 -19.92
N ILE A 36 46.00 -12.30 -19.02
CA ILE A 36 46.90 -12.71 -17.96
C ILE A 36 47.87 -13.70 -18.59
N ASP A 37 49.10 -13.26 -18.87
CA ASP A 37 50.16 -14.14 -19.35
C ASP A 37 50.49 -15.19 -18.29
N ASN A 38 50.37 -16.46 -18.70
CA ASN A 38 50.84 -17.62 -17.96
C ASN A 38 52.34 -17.53 -17.71
N VAL A 39 52.77 -17.68 -16.46
CA VAL A 39 54.13 -18.09 -16.13
C VAL A 39 54.06 -19.35 -15.27
N ASP A 40 54.28 -20.48 -15.92
CA ASP A 40 54.70 -21.72 -15.29
C ASP A 40 56.12 -21.54 -14.73
N SER A 41 56.30 -21.81 -13.44
CA SER A 41 57.50 -22.49 -12.94
C SER A 41 57.29 -22.96 -11.50
N GLN A 42 57.39 -24.28 -11.34
CA GLN A 42 57.50 -25.00 -10.07
C GLN A 42 58.71 -24.52 -9.25
N GLN A 43 58.56 -24.38 -7.93
CA GLN A 43 59.43 -25.02 -6.93
C GLN A 43 58.91 -24.85 -5.49
N ASP A 44 59.10 -25.91 -4.72
CA ASP A 44 58.69 -26.15 -3.34
C ASP A 44 59.25 -25.16 -2.30
N ALA A 45 58.52 -24.92 -1.21
CA ALA A 45 58.93 -25.29 0.16
C ALA A 45 58.01 -24.71 1.26
N LYS A 46 57.79 -25.55 2.28
CA LYS A 46 57.14 -25.32 3.58
C LYS A 46 57.73 -24.14 4.36
N GLY A 47 56.91 -23.43 5.15
CA GLY A 47 57.41 -22.67 6.31
C GLY A 47 56.52 -21.54 6.83
N THR A 48 55.72 -21.85 7.85
CA THR A 48 55.46 -21.10 9.09
C THR A 48 55.10 -19.60 9.07
N VAL A 49 53.99 -19.32 9.76
CA VAL A 49 53.50 -18.05 10.30
C VAL A 49 54.58 -17.35 11.12
N GLU A 50 54.95 -16.12 10.74
CA GLU A 50 55.17 -14.93 11.59
C GLU A 50 55.95 -13.84 10.81
N ASN A 51 55.61 -12.58 11.07
CA ASN A 51 56.30 -11.35 10.67
C ASN A 51 56.29 -10.92 9.18
N VAL A 52 55.26 -10.14 8.81
CA VAL A 52 55.40 -9.07 7.80
C VAL A 52 54.73 -7.77 8.30
N ARG A 53 55.28 -7.20 9.38
CA ARG A 53 55.46 -5.73 9.43
C ARG A 53 56.89 -5.49 8.97
N SER A 54 57.07 -4.53 8.06
CA SER A 54 58.34 -4.16 7.40
C SER A 54 58.83 -5.08 6.27
N LYS A 55 58.20 -4.99 5.09
CA LYS A 55 58.92 -4.82 3.81
C LYS A 55 58.15 -3.84 2.93
N SER A 56 58.52 -2.57 3.08
CA SER A 56 58.31 -1.52 2.10
C SER A 56 58.87 -1.94 0.74
N GLY A 57 57.98 -2.15 -0.23
CA GLY A 57 58.36 -2.54 -1.58
C GLY A 57 57.17 -2.67 -2.53
N PHE A 58 56.11 -1.88 -2.33
CA PHE A 58 55.17 -1.60 -3.42
C PHE A 58 55.69 -0.34 -4.10
N SER A 59 56.20 -0.48 -5.32
CA SER A 59 56.37 0.66 -6.21
C SER A 59 54.96 1.19 -6.52
N PRO A 60 54.61 2.42 -6.12
CA PRO A 60 53.43 3.06 -6.68
C PRO A 60 53.74 3.33 -8.15
N ASN A 61 52.73 3.26 -9.02
CA ASN A 61 52.84 3.48 -10.46
C ASN A 61 53.49 2.34 -11.26
N VAL A 62 52.69 1.33 -11.60
CA VAL A 62 52.77 0.78 -12.96
C VAL A 62 52.27 1.89 -13.88
N ALA A 63 53.16 2.38 -14.75
CA ALA A 63 52.90 3.50 -15.65
C ALA A 63 51.59 3.29 -16.44
N GLY A 64 50.59 4.11 -16.13
CA GLY A 64 49.31 4.16 -16.87
C GLY A 64 48.04 4.14 -16.01
N ASN A 65 48.11 3.83 -14.72
CA ASN A 65 46.91 3.84 -13.86
C ASN A 65 46.60 5.23 -13.30
N TRP A 66 45.39 5.72 -13.56
CA TRP A 66 44.86 7.02 -13.14
C TRP A 66 44.25 7.03 -11.72
N TYR A 67 44.33 5.90 -11.01
CA TYR A 67 43.74 5.71 -9.68
C TYR A 67 44.77 6.04 -8.59
N THR A 68 44.44 6.97 -7.70
CA THR A 68 45.37 7.51 -6.68
C THR A 68 44.84 7.44 -5.25
N ASP A 69 43.59 6.98 -5.04
CA ASP A 69 42.94 6.94 -3.73
C ASP A 69 43.09 5.56 -3.06
N ASP A 70 43.35 5.56 -1.75
CA ASP A 70 43.54 4.34 -0.95
C ASP A 70 42.30 3.44 -1.01
N ALA A 71 41.09 4.03 -1.02
CA ALA A 71 39.84 3.27 -1.14
C ALA A 71 39.74 2.54 -2.50
N GLN A 72 40.16 3.20 -3.59
CA GLN A 72 40.20 2.58 -4.92
C GLN A 72 41.20 1.42 -4.98
N LEU A 73 42.39 1.59 -4.37
CA LEU A 73 43.41 0.55 -4.30
C LEU A 73 42.94 -0.65 -3.47
N MET A 74 42.26 -0.42 -2.34
CA MET A 74 41.67 -1.48 -1.54
C MET A 74 40.63 -2.28 -2.34
N TYR A 75 39.72 -1.59 -3.05
CA TYR A 75 38.74 -2.26 -3.89
C TYR A 75 39.38 -3.12 -4.99
N ILE A 76 40.38 -2.58 -5.70
CA ILE A 76 41.10 -3.34 -6.74
C ILE A 76 41.75 -4.59 -6.14
N SER A 77 42.37 -4.46 -4.96
CA SER A 77 42.95 -5.61 -4.24
C SER A 77 41.88 -6.66 -3.89
N GLU A 78 40.70 -6.25 -3.43
CA GLU A 78 39.58 -7.16 -3.13
C GLU A 78 39.06 -7.88 -4.37
N CYS A 79 38.95 -7.18 -5.52
CA CYS A 79 38.59 -7.81 -6.79
C CYS A 79 39.61 -8.87 -7.22
N ILE A 80 40.91 -8.59 -7.08
CA ILE A 80 41.97 -9.57 -7.40
C ILE A 80 41.86 -10.79 -6.48
N ASN A 81 41.67 -10.58 -5.18
CA ASN A 81 41.50 -11.65 -4.19
C ASN A 81 40.26 -12.51 -4.49
N CYS A 82 39.16 -11.89 -4.91
CA CYS A 82 37.92 -12.56 -5.26
C CYS A 82 37.89 -13.14 -6.69
N LYS A 83 38.96 -12.93 -7.48
CA LYS A 83 39.06 -13.31 -8.91
C LYS A 83 37.91 -12.77 -9.75
N THR A 84 37.56 -11.50 -9.54
CA THR A 84 36.43 -10.85 -10.21
C THR A 84 36.84 -9.61 -11.00
N VAL A 85 36.01 -9.26 -11.97
CA VAL A 85 36.22 -8.05 -12.79
C VAL A 85 35.89 -6.81 -11.96
N VAL A 86 36.76 -5.83 -12.05
CA VAL A 86 36.64 -4.54 -11.38
C VAL A 86 35.47 -3.75 -11.98
N SER A 87 34.57 -3.26 -11.12
CA SER A 87 33.52 -2.34 -11.55
C SER A 87 34.11 -0.93 -11.70
N GLY A 88 34.28 -0.49 -12.95
CA GLY A 88 34.71 0.88 -13.24
C GLY A 88 33.71 1.94 -12.76
N TYR A 89 32.43 1.58 -12.62
CA TYR A 89 31.44 2.46 -12.01
C TYR A 89 31.69 2.63 -10.51
N PHE A 90 31.80 1.53 -9.76
CA PHE A 90 32.05 1.60 -8.31
C PHE A 90 33.36 2.34 -8.01
N LEU A 91 34.43 2.07 -8.76
CA LEU A 91 35.72 2.77 -8.61
C LEU A 91 35.61 4.30 -8.69
N ARG A 92 34.75 4.81 -9.58
CA ARG A 92 34.57 6.26 -9.75
C ARG A 92 33.69 6.88 -8.67
N HIS A 93 32.88 6.09 -7.97
CA HIS A 93 31.89 6.57 -7.02
C HIS A 93 32.17 6.16 -5.56
N ILE A 94 33.25 5.41 -5.29
CA ILE A 94 33.61 4.95 -3.94
C ILE A 94 33.85 6.10 -2.95
N GLY A 95 34.33 7.26 -3.43
CA GLY A 95 34.53 8.47 -2.61
C GLY A 95 33.29 9.36 -2.49
N GLY A 96 32.18 8.97 -3.12
CA GLY A 96 30.92 9.70 -3.06
C GLY A 96 30.15 9.45 -1.77
N GLU A 97 29.14 10.30 -1.53
CA GLU A 97 28.16 10.12 -0.45
C GLU A 97 27.06 9.12 -0.85
N PHE A 98 26.74 9.08 -2.14
CA PHE A 98 25.66 8.28 -2.70
C PHE A 98 26.23 7.28 -3.70
N LEU A 99 25.97 6.00 -3.47
CA LEU A 99 26.34 4.93 -4.38
C LEU A 99 25.10 4.24 -4.92
N GLU A 100 24.81 4.50 -6.19
CA GLU A 100 23.69 3.89 -6.91
C GLU A 100 24.18 2.83 -7.88
N MET A 101 23.92 1.57 -7.60
CA MET A 101 24.27 0.44 -8.46
C MET A 101 23.03 -0.36 -8.87
N MET A 102 22.01 0.38 -9.31
CA MET A 102 20.72 -0.15 -9.76
C MET A 102 20.85 -1.00 -11.04
N HIS A 103 20.02 -2.02 -11.18
CA HIS A 103 19.95 -2.89 -12.37
C HIS A 103 21.29 -3.53 -12.77
N CYS A 104 22.24 -3.57 -11.82
CA CYS A 104 23.54 -4.17 -12.04
C CYS A 104 23.44 -5.66 -11.69
N VAL A 105 23.68 -6.54 -12.66
CA VAL A 105 23.80 -7.98 -12.37
C VAL A 105 25.10 -8.21 -11.61
N LEU A 106 25.07 -7.98 -10.30
CA LEU A 106 26.26 -8.08 -9.46
C LEU A 106 26.56 -9.54 -9.18
N GLY A 107 25.56 -10.37 -8.86
CA GLY A 107 25.76 -11.75 -8.43
C GLY A 107 26.69 -11.87 -7.20
N GLY A 108 26.71 -13.00 -6.52
CA GLY A 108 27.52 -13.13 -5.29
C GLY A 108 29.01 -12.81 -5.49
N ALA A 109 29.59 -13.23 -6.63
CA ALA A 109 31.02 -13.06 -6.89
C ALA A 109 31.45 -11.59 -7.06
N ARG A 110 30.68 -10.75 -7.77
CA ARG A 110 31.07 -9.33 -7.99
C ARG A 110 30.58 -8.43 -6.86
N LEU A 111 29.50 -8.83 -6.18
CA LEU A 111 28.96 -8.10 -5.04
C LEU A 111 29.92 -8.12 -3.85
N ARG A 112 30.50 -9.28 -3.54
CA ARG A 112 31.38 -9.46 -2.38
C ARG A 112 32.53 -8.44 -2.27
N PRO A 113 33.39 -8.23 -3.29
CA PRO A 113 34.47 -7.23 -3.19
C PRO A 113 33.94 -5.80 -3.05
N ILE A 114 32.77 -5.50 -3.62
CA ILE A 114 32.10 -4.20 -3.46
C ILE A 114 31.69 -4.01 -1.99
N LEU A 115 30.97 -4.98 -1.41
CA LEU A 115 30.50 -4.92 -0.03
C LEU A 115 31.66 -4.93 0.99
N ASN A 116 32.71 -5.72 0.75
CA ASN A 116 33.93 -5.69 1.57
C ASN A 116 34.59 -4.30 1.55
N SER A 117 34.63 -3.67 0.38
CA SER A 117 35.18 -2.32 0.25
C SER A 117 34.30 -1.27 0.94
N ILE A 118 32.98 -1.46 0.95
CA ILE A 118 32.02 -0.58 1.65
C ILE A 118 32.10 -0.75 3.17
N ALA A 119 32.48 -1.94 3.66
CA ALA A 119 32.53 -2.24 5.10
C ALA A 119 33.39 -1.23 5.90
N ASN A 120 34.51 -0.78 5.30
CA ASN A 120 35.41 0.22 5.90
C ASN A 120 35.25 1.62 5.28
N ASN A 121 34.28 1.80 4.37
CA ASN A 121 34.05 3.07 3.72
C ASN A 121 33.33 4.04 4.69
N MET A 122 33.85 5.25 4.79
CA MET A 122 33.35 6.29 5.70
C MET A 122 32.65 7.45 4.96
N THR A 123 32.48 7.35 3.64
CA THR A 123 31.93 8.42 2.80
C THR A 123 30.50 8.11 2.36
N ILE A 124 30.22 6.86 1.99
CA ILE A 124 28.93 6.41 1.46
C ILE A 124 27.93 6.32 2.61
N THR A 125 26.95 7.23 2.61
CA THR A 125 25.83 7.23 3.56
C THR A 125 24.57 6.63 2.94
N LYS A 126 24.47 6.59 1.60
CA LYS A 126 23.35 5.95 0.89
C LYS A 126 23.84 4.89 -0.07
N LEU A 127 23.30 3.68 0.10
CA LEU A 127 23.61 2.52 -0.73
C LEU A 127 22.33 2.04 -1.43
N ASP A 128 22.32 2.12 -2.75
CA ASP A 128 21.23 1.63 -3.59
C ASP A 128 21.69 0.43 -4.44
N LEU A 129 21.07 -0.72 -4.18
CA LEU A 129 21.24 -2.00 -4.88
C LEU A 129 19.89 -2.50 -5.44
N THR A 130 19.01 -1.60 -5.88
CA THR A 130 17.74 -1.97 -6.51
C THR A 130 17.96 -2.83 -7.74
N ASP A 131 17.22 -3.94 -7.86
CA ASP A 131 17.31 -4.88 -8.98
C ASP A 131 18.77 -5.30 -9.30
N ALA A 132 19.57 -5.49 -8.26
CA ALA A 132 20.96 -5.93 -8.38
C ALA A 132 21.10 -7.47 -8.49
N CYS A 133 19.97 -8.16 -8.71
CA CYS A 133 19.85 -9.62 -8.72
C CYS A 133 20.33 -10.27 -7.40
N LEU A 134 20.10 -9.61 -6.26
CA LEU A 134 20.43 -10.15 -4.95
C LEU A 134 19.48 -11.29 -4.57
N ASP A 135 20.03 -12.35 -3.99
CA ASP A 135 19.32 -13.50 -3.47
C ASP A 135 19.74 -13.80 -2.03
N ASP A 136 19.16 -14.84 -1.43
CA ASP A 136 19.44 -15.21 -0.04
C ASP A 136 20.94 -15.51 0.20
N GLU A 137 21.66 -16.00 -0.81
CA GLU A 137 23.09 -16.31 -0.75
C GLU A 137 23.97 -15.06 -0.72
N SER A 138 23.43 -13.91 -1.14
CA SER A 138 24.10 -12.61 -1.12
C SER A 138 24.03 -11.92 0.25
N VAL A 139 23.08 -12.32 1.10
CA VAL A 139 22.84 -11.69 2.41
C VAL A 139 23.99 -11.86 3.42
N PRO A 140 24.70 -13.00 3.50
CA PRO A 140 25.87 -13.10 4.38
C PRO A 140 26.94 -12.03 4.11
N ASP A 141 27.17 -11.66 2.85
CA ASP A 141 28.13 -10.60 2.51
C ASP A 141 27.60 -9.21 2.91
N LEU A 142 26.29 -8.96 2.76
CA LEU A 142 25.64 -7.75 3.31
C LEU A 142 25.77 -7.68 4.83
N CYS A 143 25.51 -8.80 5.52
CA CYS A 143 25.64 -8.87 6.97
C CYS A 143 27.08 -8.60 7.42
N ASN A 144 28.08 -9.09 6.69
CA ASN A 144 29.49 -8.81 7.02
C ASN A 144 29.85 -7.35 6.79
N MET A 145 29.33 -6.72 5.75
CA MET A 145 29.53 -5.29 5.51
C MET A 145 28.96 -4.44 6.65
N PHE A 146 27.72 -4.71 7.09
CA PHE A 146 27.08 -3.94 8.16
C PHE A 146 27.63 -4.19 9.56
N LYS A 147 28.43 -5.25 9.79
CA LYS A 147 29.12 -5.44 11.08
C LYS A 147 30.18 -4.37 11.32
N GLU A 148 30.87 -3.94 10.27
CA GLU A 148 31.95 -2.94 10.35
C GLU A 148 31.46 -1.55 9.94
N ASN A 149 30.53 -1.47 8.98
CA ASN A 149 30.04 -0.19 8.49
C ASN A 149 29.12 0.47 9.53
N THR A 150 29.48 1.69 9.92
CA THR A 150 28.74 2.50 10.90
C THR A 150 28.23 3.82 10.34
N VAL A 151 28.25 3.99 9.01
CA VAL A 151 28.01 5.29 8.35
C VAL A 151 26.78 5.27 7.45
N ILE A 152 26.37 4.11 6.92
CA ILE A 152 25.19 4.01 6.04
C ILE A 152 23.91 4.38 6.82
N ILE A 153 23.18 5.34 6.28
CA ILE A 153 21.91 5.90 6.80
C ILE A 153 20.74 5.39 5.96
N GLU A 154 20.91 5.29 4.64
CA GLU A 154 19.86 4.86 3.71
C GLU A 154 20.31 3.61 2.94
N LEU A 155 19.50 2.57 3.00
CA LEU A 155 19.73 1.31 2.31
C LEU A 155 18.52 0.97 1.43
N ASN A 156 18.77 0.79 0.13
CA ASN A 156 17.77 0.30 -0.81
C ASN A 156 18.19 -1.07 -1.38
N LEU A 157 17.41 -2.09 -1.05
CA LEU A 157 17.54 -3.48 -1.53
C LEU A 157 16.28 -3.91 -2.30
N SER A 158 15.52 -2.97 -2.85
CA SER A 158 14.26 -3.26 -3.52
C SER A 158 14.42 -4.00 -4.85
N GLU A 159 13.34 -4.61 -5.33
CA GLU A 159 13.30 -5.34 -6.61
C GLU A 159 14.31 -6.48 -6.73
N ASN A 160 14.65 -7.11 -5.61
CA ASN A 160 15.56 -8.26 -5.57
C ASN A 160 14.82 -9.58 -5.33
N GLN A 161 15.56 -10.68 -5.16
CA GLN A 161 15.03 -12.03 -4.99
C GLN A 161 15.14 -12.54 -3.55
N LEU A 162 15.22 -11.63 -2.57
CA LEU A 162 15.33 -11.98 -1.15
C LEU A 162 14.05 -12.66 -0.66
N THR A 163 14.20 -13.74 0.11
CA THR A 163 13.09 -14.55 0.61
C THR A 163 13.07 -14.61 2.13
N SER A 164 12.08 -15.30 2.70
CA SER A 164 12.01 -15.51 4.14
C SER A 164 13.20 -16.25 4.74
N LYS A 165 14.05 -16.92 3.93
CA LYS A 165 15.20 -17.67 4.43
C LYS A 165 16.30 -16.77 4.99
N CYS A 166 16.50 -15.59 4.39
CA CYS A 166 17.53 -14.66 4.83
C CYS A 166 17.01 -13.59 5.81
N ALA A 167 15.69 -13.57 6.07
CA ALA A 167 15.03 -12.49 6.80
C ALA A 167 15.53 -12.34 8.25
N GLU A 168 15.86 -13.45 8.92
CA GLU A 168 16.43 -13.44 10.27
C GLU A 168 17.77 -12.69 10.30
N ASN A 169 18.76 -13.21 9.58
CA ASN A 169 20.10 -12.62 9.50
C ASN A 169 20.09 -11.17 9.00
N LEU A 170 19.22 -10.87 8.03
CA LEU A 170 19.07 -9.53 7.50
C LEU A 170 18.46 -8.58 8.54
N CYS A 171 17.36 -8.95 9.18
CA CYS A 171 16.72 -8.08 10.18
C CYS A 171 17.62 -7.89 11.41
N ASP A 172 18.34 -8.93 11.84
CA ASP A 172 19.28 -8.85 12.97
C ASP A 172 20.38 -7.83 12.70
N VAL A 173 21.00 -7.88 11.52
CA VAL A 173 22.07 -6.96 11.19
C VAL A 173 21.55 -5.53 10.99
N LEU A 174 20.39 -5.36 10.36
CA LEU A 174 19.76 -4.06 10.18
C LEU A 174 19.36 -3.43 11.52
N ALA A 175 18.84 -4.23 12.46
CA ALA A 175 18.48 -3.78 13.81
C ALA A 175 19.71 -3.39 14.65
N SER A 176 20.86 -4.04 14.40
CA SER A 176 22.13 -3.72 15.07
C SER A 176 22.78 -2.42 14.57
N SER A 177 22.39 -1.95 13.39
CA SER A 177 22.94 -0.71 12.83
C SER A 177 22.50 0.51 13.63
N ALA A 178 23.48 1.28 14.09
CA ALA A 178 23.25 2.47 14.91
C ALA A 178 22.82 3.71 14.11
N GLN A 179 22.98 3.72 12.77
CA GLN A 179 22.72 4.89 11.92
C GLN A 179 21.63 4.67 10.86
N LEU A 180 21.19 3.43 10.61
CA LEU A 180 20.17 3.21 9.58
C LEU A 180 18.85 3.89 9.93
N GLU A 181 18.42 4.81 9.07
CA GLU A 181 17.18 5.56 9.21
C GLU A 181 16.15 5.16 8.15
N ARG A 182 16.59 4.79 6.94
CA ARG A 182 15.70 4.50 5.82
C ARG A 182 16.06 3.17 5.18
N ILE A 183 15.11 2.24 5.18
CA ILE A 183 15.28 0.91 4.60
C ILE A 183 14.18 0.67 3.57
N ASP A 184 14.57 0.38 2.34
CA ASP A 184 13.67 -0.04 1.28
C ASP A 184 13.94 -1.49 0.86
N LEU A 185 12.89 -2.31 0.97
CA LEU A 185 12.86 -3.74 0.67
C LEU A 185 11.64 -4.08 -0.20
N HIS A 186 11.06 -3.11 -0.91
CA HIS A 186 9.90 -3.36 -1.75
C HIS A 186 10.20 -4.37 -2.86
N SER A 187 9.17 -5.04 -3.38
CA SER A 187 9.28 -5.95 -4.53
C SER A 187 10.30 -7.08 -4.33
N ASN A 188 10.35 -7.65 -3.12
CA ASN A 188 11.10 -8.87 -2.83
C ASN A 188 10.13 -10.06 -2.68
N ARG A 189 10.62 -11.22 -2.24
CA ARG A 189 9.83 -12.44 -2.04
C ARG A 189 9.64 -12.78 -0.56
N PHE A 190 9.59 -11.76 0.31
CA PHE A 190 9.29 -11.96 1.73
C PHE A 190 7.84 -12.40 1.90
N ASP A 191 7.61 -13.33 2.81
CA ASP A 191 6.29 -13.93 3.07
C ASP A 191 5.98 -13.96 4.57
N ASP A 192 4.90 -14.65 4.92
CA ASP A 192 4.43 -14.72 6.30
C ASP A 192 5.41 -15.30 7.32
N LYS A 193 6.40 -16.09 6.87
CA LYS A 193 7.44 -16.60 7.77
C LYS A 193 8.40 -15.51 8.22
N SER A 194 8.61 -14.51 7.36
CA SER A 194 9.51 -13.38 7.66
C SER A 194 8.87 -12.28 8.52
N GLY A 195 7.54 -12.28 8.66
CA GLY A 195 6.81 -11.23 9.38
C GLY A 195 7.26 -11.04 10.83
N ILE A 196 7.72 -12.09 11.50
CA ILE A 196 8.24 -12.00 12.88
C ILE A 196 9.53 -11.18 12.95
N TYR A 197 10.47 -11.39 12.02
CA TYR A 197 11.76 -10.71 12.02
C TYR A 197 11.61 -9.23 11.67
N PHE A 198 10.76 -8.90 10.69
CA PHE A 198 10.45 -7.50 10.40
C PHE A 198 9.70 -6.80 11.53
N SER A 199 8.85 -7.53 12.27
CA SER A 199 8.19 -6.99 13.45
C SER A 199 9.17 -6.71 14.58
N GLU A 200 10.16 -7.58 14.77
CA GLU A 200 11.25 -7.36 15.71
C GLU A 200 12.11 -6.16 15.29
N LEU A 201 12.52 -6.09 14.02
CA LEU A 201 13.24 -4.93 13.46
C LEU A 201 12.49 -3.61 13.73
N MET A 202 11.17 -3.58 13.48
CA MET A 202 10.35 -2.41 13.76
C MET A 202 10.34 -2.03 15.25
N ALA A 203 10.35 -3.02 16.15
CA ALA A 203 10.24 -2.81 17.59
C ALA A 203 11.60 -2.46 18.26
N THR A 204 12.71 -2.96 17.72
CA THR A 204 14.06 -2.80 18.31
C THR A 204 14.85 -1.65 17.73
N SER A 205 14.57 -1.26 16.48
CA SER A 205 15.31 -0.18 15.81
C SER A 205 15.13 1.16 16.53
N LEU A 206 16.24 1.80 16.88
CA LEU A 206 16.22 3.09 17.59
C LEU A 206 16.21 4.31 16.67
N ARG A 207 16.57 4.14 15.38
CA ARG A 207 16.69 5.24 14.41
C ARG A 207 15.88 5.08 13.12
N MET A 208 15.43 3.87 12.80
CA MET A 208 14.68 3.59 11.57
C MET A 208 13.38 4.40 11.52
N SER A 209 13.39 5.49 10.74
CA SER A 209 12.26 6.39 10.55
C SER A 209 11.38 5.99 9.36
N TYR A 210 11.95 5.27 8.38
CA TYR A 210 11.26 4.82 7.17
C TYR A 210 11.51 3.34 6.89
N LEU A 211 10.43 2.60 6.68
CA LEU A 211 10.48 1.21 6.25
C LEU A 211 9.49 0.95 5.11
N ASN A 212 10.00 0.45 3.99
CA ASN A 212 9.20 0.03 2.85
C ASN A 212 9.28 -1.49 2.64
N LEU A 213 8.15 -2.14 2.83
CA LEU A 213 7.94 -3.59 2.67
C LEU A 213 6.85 -3.87 1.62
N SER A 214 6.57 -2.90 0.75
CA SER A 214 5.52 -3.04 -0.26
C SER A 214 5.85 -4.10 -1.32
N TYR A 215 4.84 -4.57 -2.06
CA TYR A 215 5.03 -5.56 -3.14
C TYR A 215 5.74 -6.85 -2.68
N ASN A 216 5.46 -7.29 -1.46
CA ASN A 216 5.91 -8.57 -0.93
C ASN A 216 4.69 -9.50 -0.77
N ASN A 217 4.87 -10.61 -0.07
CA ASN A 217 3.84 -11.64 0.09
C ASN A 217 3.37 -11.78 1.56
N PHE A 218 3.47 -10.71 2.35
CA PHE A 218 3.01 -10.69 3.75
C PHE A 218 1.49 -10.88 3.82
N GLY A 219 1.04 -11.73 4.74
CA GLY A 219 -0.35 -12.12 4.94
C GLY A 219 -0.79 -11.98 6.39
N ASP A 220 -1.61 -12.91 6.85
CA ASP A 220 -2.31 -12.83 8.13
C ASP A 220 -1.37 -12.98 9.32
N VAL A 221 -0.38 -13.86 9.20
CA VAL A 221 0.60 -14.09 10.29
C VAL A 221 1.39 -12.82 10.50
N SER A 222 1.89 -12.22 9.42
CA SER A 222 2.63 -10.95 9.48
C SER A 222 1.76 -9.81 9.98
N THR A 223 0.50 -9.74 9.54
CA THR A 223 -0.46 -8.73 10.03
C THR A 223 -0.60 -8.76 11.56
N VAL A 224 -0.66 -9.96 12.14
CA VAL A 224 -0.68 -10.13 13.60
C VAL A 224 0.63 -9.67 14.25
N GLN A 225 1.79 -10.03 13.67
CA GLN A 225 3.08 -9.65 14.23
C GLN A 225 3.32 -8.13 14.13
N PHE A 226 3.05 -7.52 12.98
CA PHE A 226 3.12 -6.07 12.80
C PHE A 226 2.20 -5.36 13.80
N GLY A 227 0.99 -5.87 14.00
CA GLY A 227 0.07 -5.33 15.01
C GLY A 227 0.60 -5.41 16.44
N ARG A 228 1.40 -6.42 16.77
CA ARG A 228 2.04 -6.53 18.09
C ARG A 228 3.23 -5.61 18.26
N ALA A 229 3.97 -5.35 17.17
CA ALA A 229 5.19 -4.54 17.13
C ALA A 229 4.94 -3.03 17.01
N LEU A 230 3.83 -2.62 16.39
CA LEU A 230 3.52 -1.20 16.17
C LEU A 230 3.58 -0.36 17.46
N PRO A 231 3.08 -0.79 18.63
CA PRO A 231 3.20 0.01 19.86
C PRO A 231 4.64 0.26 20.31
N GLN A 232 5.59 -0.64 19.98
CA GLN A 232 7.01 -0.51 20.36
C GLN A 232 7.86 0.13 19.27
N ALA A 233 7.33 0.29 18.05
CA ALA A 233 8.01 0.99 16.96
C ALA A 233 8.10 2.50 17.25
N THR A 234 9.07 2.89 18.08
CA THR A 234 9.21 4.25 18.64
C THR A 234 9.94 5.22 17.72
N SER A 235 10.77 4.72 16.82
CA SER A 235 11.51 5.50 15.83
C SER A 235 10.78 5.62 14.48
N LEU A 236 9.88 4.68 14.19
CA LEU A 236 9.25 4.54 12.88
C LEU A 236 8.19 5.63 12.64
N VAL A 237 8.43 6.46 11.63
CA VAL A 237 7.58 7.58 11.23
C VAL A 237 6.75 7.22 10.00
N GLU A 238 7.32 6.46 9.07
CA GLU A 238 6.71 6.09 7.80
C GLU A 238 6.81 4.58 7.55
N LEU A 239 5.67 3.95 7.31
CA LEU A 239 5.58 2.52 7.03
C LEU A 239 4.77 2.28 5.76
N ASN A 240 5.39 1.63 4.78
CA ASN A 240 4.72 1.21 3.56
C ASN A 240 4.58 -0.32 3.53
N LEU A 241 3.33 -0.78 3.62
CA LEU A 241 2.94 -2.20 3.50
C LEU A 241 2.04 -2.43 2.28
N SER A 242 2.01 -1.52 1.31
CA SER A 242 1.12 -1.66 0.15
C SER A 242 1.43 -2.89 -0.69
N TRP A 243 0.46 -3.36 -1.47
CA TRP A 243 0.63 -4.53 -2.34
C TRP A 243 1.11 -5.79 -1.60
N ASN A 244 0.47 -6.08 -0.47
CA ASN A 244 0.60 -7.33 0.27
C ASN A 244 -0.79 -7.98 0.40
N ARG A 245 -0.97 -8.92 1.34
CA ARG A 245 -2.21 -9.68 1.55
C ARG A 245 -2.70 -9.57 3.00
N LEU A 246 -2.62 -8.38 3.59
CA LEU A 246 -2.92 -8.17 5.02
C LEU A 246 -4.40 -8.30 5.41
N GLY A 247 -5.31 -8.37 4.42
CA GLY A 247 -6.76 -8.33 4.64
C GLY A 247 -7.43 -9.66 4.99
N SER A 248 -6.76 -10.82 4.85
CA SER A 248 -7.37 -12.14 5.05
C SER A 248 -7.63 -12.52 6.52
N GLY A 249 -6.96 -11.86 7.48
CA GLY A 249 -7.00 -12.17 8.90
C GLY A 249 -6.05 -11.30 9.71
N GLY A 250 -6.17 -11.27 11.05
CA GLY A 250 -5.23 -10.54 11.92
C GLY A 250 -5.43 -9.03 12.04
N MET A 251 -6.24 -8.40 11.19
CA MET A 251 -6.44 -6.93 11.17
C MET A 251 -6.91 -6.33 12.51
N ARG A 252 -7.59 -7.11 13.36
CA ARG A 252 -7.96 -6.68 14.72
C ARG A 252 -6.75 -6.34 15.58
N LEU A 253 -5.70 -7.18 15.55
CA LEU A 253 -4.47 -6.94 16.30
C LEU A 253 -3.65 -5.81 15.67
N PHE A 254 -3.62 -5.74 14.34
CA PHE A 254 -3.04 -4.61 13.62
C PHE A 254 -3.67 -3.27 14.01
N ALA A 255 -5.01 -3.21 13.99
CA ALA A 255 -5.77 -2.05 14.40
C ALA A 255 -5.53 -1.67 15.87
N LYS A 256 -5.46 -2.66 16.77
CA LYS A 256 -5.13 -2.41 18.18
C LYS A 256 -3.72 -1.80 18.32
N GLY A 257 -2.72 -2.36 17.65
CA GLY A 257 -1.36 -1.84 17.65
C GLY A 257 -1.27 -0.42 17.11
N LEU A 258 -1.96 -0.16 16.00
CA LEU A 258 -2.05 1.18 15.40
C LEU A 258 -2.73 2.19 16.34
N ALA A 259 -3.75 1.78 17.09
CA ALA A 259 -4.42 2.64 18.07
C ALA A 259 -3.49 3.08 19.22
N GLU A 260 -2.57 2.19 19.61
CA GLU A 260 -1.63 2.37 20.73
C GLU A 260 -0.31 3.05 20.29
N ASN A 261 0.05 2.98 19.01
CA ASN A 261 1.24 3.63 18.48
C ASN A 261 1.18 5.16 18.62
N LYS A 262 2.31 5.76 18.99
CA LYS A 262 2.45 7.20 19.30
C LYS A 262 3.49 7.92 18.42
N TYR A 263 3.93 7.31 17.32
CA TYR A 263 5.09 7.79 16.57
C TYR A 263 4.83 7.81 15.06
N LEU A 264 4.13 6.80 14.55
CA LEU A 264 3.83 6.65 13.14
C LEU A 264 2.95 7.80 12.65
N LYS A 265 3.43 8.45 11.59
CA LYS A 265 2.81 9.61 10.92
C LYS A 265 2.22 9.22 9.58
N SER A 266 2.89 8.34 8.83
CA SER A 266 2.46 7.90 7.51
C SER A 266 2.35 6.38 7.44
N LEU A 267 1.19 5.90 7.00
CA LEU A 267 0.93 4.48 6.81
C LEU A 267 0.29 4.24 5.45
N ASN A 268 0.96 3.43 4.62
CA ASN A 268 0.41 2.98 3.35
C ASN A 268 -0.04 1.52 3.45
N LEU A 269 -1.34 1.29 3.33
CA LEU A 269 -2.00 -0.02 3.30
C LEU A 269 -2.66 -0.31 1.96
N ALA A 270 -2.32 0.42 0.89
CA ALA A 270 -2.97 0.25 -0.40
C ALA A 270 -2.84 -1.19 -0.93
N PHE A 271 -3.85 -1.68 -1.66
CA PHE A 271 -3.81 -3.00 -2.32
C PHE A 271 -3.55 -4.19 -1.39
N ASN A 272 -4.18 -4.20 -0.20
CA ASN A 272 -4.05 -5.29 0.78
C ASN A 272 -5.31 -6.16 0.95
N GLY A 273 -6.39 -5.86 0.24
CA GLY A 273 -7.65 -6.60 0.33
C GLY A 273 -8.33 -6.49 1.70
N ILE A 274 -8.18 -5.38 2.41
CA ILE A 274 -8.69 -5.17 3.79
C ILE A 274 -10.23 -5.20 3.88
N GLY A 275 -10.91 -4.87 2.79
CA GLY A 275 -12.36 -4.92 2.66
C GLY A 275 -12.93 -6.35 2.60
N PRO A 276 -14.26 -6.50 2.47
CA PRO A 276 -15.22 -5.42 2.26
C PRO A 276 -15.72 -4.76 3.55
N ARG A 277 -15.57 -5.39 4.73
CA ARG A 277 -16.20 -4.90 5.98
C ARG A 277 -15.34 -4.98 7.24
N LYS A 278 -14.88 -6.19 7.60
CA LYS A 278 -14.27 -6.45 8.92
C LYS A 278 -13.02 -5.59 9.15
N GLY A 279 -12.07 -5.60 8.21
CA GLY A 279 -10.86 -4.79 8.31
C GLY A 279 -11.15 -3.29 8.39
N CYS A 280 -12.16 -2.81 7.67
CA CYS A 280 -12.62 -1.41 7.74
C CYS A 280 -13.14 -1.05 9.14
N SER A 281 -13.92 -1.93 9.77
CA SER A 281 -14.43 -1.70 11.12
C SER A 281 -13.31 -1.65 12.17
N GLU A 282 -12.32 -2.54 12.06
CA GLU A 282 -11.19 -2.59 12.99
C GLU A 282 -10.31 -1.32 12.84
N LEU A 283 -9.97 -0.93 11.61
CA LEU A 283 -9.19 0.30 11.38
C LEU A 283 -9.96 1.56 11.79
N ALA A 284 -11.30 1.57 11.68
CA ALA A 284 -12.12 2.67 12.21
C ALA A 284 -11.94 2.83 13.73
N LEU A 285 -11.91 1.72 14.47
CA LEU A 285 -11.65 1.72 15.91
C LEU A 285 -10.24 2.23 16.21
N ALA A 286 -9.26 1.83 15.41
CA ALA A 286 -7.88 2.31 15.53
C ALA A 286 -7.79 3.83 15.37
N LEU A 287 -8.37 4.37 14.31
CA LEU A 287 -8.34 5.81 14.02
C LEU A 287 -9.05 6.66 15.09
N LYS A 288 -10.08 6.11 15.73
CA LYS A 288 -10.76 6.80 16.85
C LYS A 288 -9.80 7.06 18.01
N GLY A 289 -8.94 6.08 18.32
CA GLY A 289 -7.97 6.11 19.41
C GLY A 289 -6.65 6.77 19.06
N ASN A 290 -6.15 6.56 17.83
CA ASN A 290 -4.86 7.07 17.38
C ASN A 290 -4.84 8.61 17.34
N LYS A 291 -3.72 9.19 17.79
CA LYS A 291 -3.50 10.65 17.89
C LYS A 291 -2.20 11.09 17.19
N THR A 292 -1.67 10.32 16.27
CA THR A 292 -0.36 10.59 15.66
C THR A 292 -0.34 10.42 14.16
N LEU A 293 -1.16 9.51 13.63
CA LEU A 293 -1.24 9.25 12.20
C LEU A 293 -1.81 10.48 11.49
N GLU A 294 -1.08 10.92 10.46
CA GLU A 294 -1.37 12.08 9.63
C GLU A 294 -1.68 11.69 8.19
N VAL A 295 -1.08 10.62 7.67
CA VAL A 295 -1.29 10.13 6.32
C VAL A 295 -1.71 8.67 6.36
N LEU A 296 -2.83 8.35 5.72
CA LEU A 296 -3.30 6.99 5.55
C LEU A 296 -3.72 6.75 4.10
N ASP A 297 -3.06 5.79 3.45
CA ASP A 297 -3.49 5.29 2.14
C ASP A 297 -4.18 3.93 2.28
N MET A 298 -5.45 3.90 1.89
CA MET A 298 -6.34 2.74 1.88
C MET A 298 -6.82 2.40 0.46
N SER A 299 -6.14 2.90 -0.58
CA SER A 299 -6.52 2.68 -1.97
C SER A 299 -6.50 1.19 -2.36
N GLY A 300 -7.34 0.75 -3.29
CA GLY A 300 -7.26 -0.62 -3.83
C GLY A 300 -7.57 -1.75 -2.83
N ASN A 301 -8.29 -1.48 -1.74
CA ASN A 301 -8.55 -2.43 -0.65
C ASN A 301 -9.88 -3.18 -0.73
N ARG A 302 -10.59 -3.12 -1.87
CA ARG A 302 -11.90 -3.77 -2.06
C ARG A 302 -12.93 -3.31 -1.01
N ILE A 303 -12.84 -2.06 -0.54
CA ILE A 303 -13.75 -1.47 0.43
C ILE A 303 -15.11 -1.24 -0.24
N SER A 304 -16.16 -1.90 0.27
CA SER A 304 -17.53 -1.75 -0.22
C SER A 304 -18.21 -0.52 0.38
N PRO A 305 -19.40 -0.11 -0.10
CA PRO A 305 -20.17 0.97 0.52
C PRO A 305 -20.45 0.71 2.01
N GLU A 306 -20.77 -0.54 2.38
CA GLU A 306 -20.99 -0.93 3.78
C GLU A 306 -19.70 -0.85 4.61
N GLY A 307 -18.55 -1.22 4.02
CA GLY A 307 -17.24 -1.02 4.63
C GLY A 307 -16.94 0.45 4.90
N ALA A 308 -17.27 1.33 3.96
CA ALA A 308 -17.09 2.77 4.08
C ALA A 308 -17.96 3.38 5.20
N VAL A 309 -19.20 2.91 5.36
CA VAL A 309 -20.09 3.29 6.48
C VAL A 309 -19.51 2.85 7.84
N LEU A 310 -18.83 1.71 7.89
CA LEU A 310 -18.14 1.28 9.12
C LEU A 310 -16.88 2.12 9.36
N PHE A 311 -16.10 2.36 8.31
CA PHE A 311 -14.85 3.12 8.36
C PHE A 311 -15.06 4.57 8.81
N CYS A 312 -16.15 5.21 8.36
CA CYS A 312 -16.40 6.62 8.64
C CYS A 312 -16.53 6.95 10.15
N LYS A 313 -16.89 5.96 10.97
CA LYS A 313 -16.99 6.09 12.43
C LYS A 313 -15.65 6.43 13.08
N GLY A 314 -14.53 6.10 12.44
CA GLY A 314 -13.20 6.45 12.93
C GLY A 314 -12.92 7.95 12.93
N PHE A 315 -13.58 8.71 12.05
CA PHE A 315 -13.34 10.14 11.89
C PHE A 315 -14.09 11.01 12.91
N TYR A 316 -15.08 10.47 13.60
CA TYR A 316 -15.93 11.23 14.53
C TYR A 316 -15.12 11.99 15.59
N ASN A 317 -13.98 11.43 16.02
CA ASN A 317 -13.13 12.01 17.07
C ASN A 317 -11.65 12.11 16.66
N ASN A 318 -11.30 11.77 15.42
CA ASN A 318 -9.92 11.86 14.95
C ASN A 318 -9.61 13.30 14.51
N THR A 319 -8.57 13.90 15.09
CA THR A 319 -8.18 15.29 14.82
C THR A 319 -6.80 15.39 14.18
N THR A 320 -6.15 14.26 13.91
CA THR A 320 -4.72 14.21 13.55
C THR A 320 -4.52 13.83 12.10
N LEU A 321 -5.38 12.97 11.54
CA LEU A 321 -5.32 12.56 10.15
C LEU A 321 -5.50 13.78 9.24
N ARG A 322 -4.57 13.96 8.29
CA ARG A 322 -4.47 15.08 7.36
C ARG A 322 -4.76 14.66 5.93
N HIS A 323 -4.25 13.50 5.51
CA HIS A 323 -4.43 12.99 4.16
C HIS A 323 -4.99 11.57 4.21
N LEU A 324 -6.11 11.37 3.52
CA LEU A 324 -6.76 10.08 3.39
C LEU A 324 -6.96 9.76 1.92
N TYR A 325 -6.29 8.71 1.45
CA TYR A 325 -6.42 8.20 0.09
C TYR A 325 -7.26 6.93 0.10
N MET A 326 -8.34 6.87 -0.69
CA MET A 326 -9.22 5.71 -0.79
C MET A 326 -9.57 5.37 -2.25
N THR A 327 -8.73 5.78 -3.20
CA THR A 327 -8.95 5.55 -4.64
C THR A 327 -9.00 4.05 -4.97
N ARG A 328 -9.55 3.69 -6.14
CA ARG A 328 -9.60 2.30 -6.62
C ARG A 328 -10.30 1.32 -5.63
N ASN A 329 -11.23 1.82 -4.83
CA ASN A 329 -12.13 0.99 -4.02
C ASN A 329 -13.54 1.01 -4.62
N PRO A 330 -14.31 -0.10 -4.54
CA PRO A 330 -15.71 -0.14 -4.95
C PRO A 330 -16.62 0.56 -3.92
N LEU A 331 -16.28 1.80 -3.53
CA LEU A 331 -17.02 2.59 -2.54
C LEU A 331 -18.42 2.96 -3.04
N GLN A 332 -18.56 3.12 -4.37
CA GLN A 332 -19.71 3.74 -5.02
C GLN A 332 -20.00 5.15 -4.45
N THR A 333 -21.01 5.83 -4.98
CA THR A 333 -21.43 7.13 -4.46
C THR A 333 -21.81 7.05 -2.98
N ALA A 334 -22.50 5.98 -2.56
CA ALA A 334 -22.95 5.79 -1.18
C ALA A 334 -21.79 5.73 -0.18
N GLY A 335 -20.70 5.03 -0.51
CA GLY A 335 -19.52 4.95 0.36
C GLY A 335 -18.79 6.30 0.44
N CYS A 336 -18.63 7.00 -0.68
CA CYS A 336 -18.08 8.37 -0.69
C CYS A 336 -18.90 9.31 0.20
N TYR A 337 -20.22 9.26 0.09
CA TYR A 337 -21.15 10.04 0.91
C TYR A 337 -20.98 9.73 2.40
N ALA A 338 -20.87 8.45 2.76
CA ALA A 338 -20.70 8.01 4.14
C ALA A 338 -19.38 8.52 4.77
N ILE A 339 -18.27 8.46 4.02
CA ILE A 339 -16.96 8.94 4.46
C ILE A 339 -17.01 10.45 4.69
N LEU A 340 -17.48 11.22 3.70
CA LEU A 340 -17.53 12.67 3.79
C LEU A 340 -18.46 13.15 4.91
N THR A 341 -19.64 12.53 5.06
CA THR A 341 -20.56 12.80 6.17
C THR A 341 -19.90 12.51 7.53
N GLY A 342 -19.15 11.42 7.64
CA GLY A 342 -18.46 11.07 8.87
C GLY A 342 -17.36 12.08 9.25
N ILE A 343 -16.66 12.61 8.26
CA ILE A 343 -15.66 13.67 8.45
C ILE A 343 -16.35 14.98 8.86
N MET A 344 -17.45 15.37 8.19
CA MET A 344 -18.20 16.60 8.49
C MET A 344 -18.86 16.61 9.87
N ARG A 345 -19.11 15.44 10.47
CA ARG A 345 -19.60 15.33 11.86
C ARG A 345 -18.57 15.80 12.89
N ASN A 346 -17.28 15.77 12.54
CA ASN A 346 -16.21 16.24 13.40
C ASN A 346 -15.74 17.62 12.93
N VAL A 347 -16.28 18.68 13.56
CA VAL A 347 -15.88 20.07 13.29
C VAL A 347 -14.40 20.35 13.57
N ASN A 348 -13.77 19.53 14.42
CA ASN A 348 -12.35 19.59 14.76
C ASN A 348 -11.49 18.65 13.92
N SER A 349 -12.04 18.09 12.84
CA SER A 349 -11.31 17.21 11.93
C SER A 349 -10.02 17.89 11.46
N GLY A 350 -8.91 17.15 11.55
CA GLY A 350 -7.61 17.60 11.05
C GLY A 350 -7.45 17.49 9.54
N LEU A 351 -8.42 16.83 8.87
CA LEU A 351 -8.30 16.36 7.50
C LEU A 351 -8.22 17.52 6.51
N ARG A 352 -7.18 17.50 5.68
CA ARG A 352 -6.87 18.47 4.64
C ARG A 352 -7.14 17.92 3.26
N GLU A 353 -6.99 16.62 3.07
CA GLU A 353 -7.20 15.97 1.78
C GLU A 353 -7.94 14.65 1.94
N LEU A 354 -9.02 14.53 1.18
CA LEU A 354 -9.75 13.29 0.98
C LEU A 354 -9.72 12.96 -0.50
N ASP A 355 -8.99 11.92 -0.87
CA ASP A 355 -8.89 11.46 -2.25
C ASP A 355 -9.79 10.23 -2.51
N LEU A 356 -10.82 10.49 -3.32
CA LEU A 356 -11.82 9.55 -3.81
C LEU A 356 -11.81 9.51 -5.35
N GLN A 357 -10.71 9.90 -6.00
CA GLN A 357 -10.58 9.80 -7.45
C GLN A 357 -10.80 8.36 -7.94
N GLY A 358 -11.36 8.25 -9.15
CA GLY A 358 -11.72 6.97 -9.75
C GLY A 358 -13.06 6.39 -9.31
N VAL A 359 -13.79 7.02 -8.39
CA VAL A 359 -15.18 6.65 -8.05
C VAL A 359 -16.16 7.61 -8.73
N LEU A 360 -17.18 7.06 -9.40
CA LEU A 360 -18.29 7.84 -9.95
C LEU A 360 -19.10 8.45 -8.80
N VAL A 361 -19.41 9.74 -8.89
CA VAL A 361 -20.19 10.46 -7.88
C VAL A 361 -21.41 11.13 -8.51
N ASN A 362 -22.53 11.18 -7.80
CA ASN A 362 -23.76 11.81 -8.28
C ASN A 362 -23.84 13.30 -7.86
N GLN A 363 -24.95 13.95 -8.21
CA GLN A 363 -25.21 15.35 -7.84
C GLN A 363 -25.32 15.55 -6.31
N ASP A 364 -25.92 14.61 -5.58
CA ASP A 364 -26.07 14.72 -4.11
C ASP A 364 -24.71 14.76 -3.40
N PHE A 365 -23.75 13.94 -3.86
CA PHE A 365 -22.39 13.98 -3.33
C PHE A 365 -21.70 15.32 -3.62
N ARG A 366 -21.96 15.93 -4.78
CA ARG A 366 -21.43 17.26 -5.10
C ARG A 366 -22.02 18.34 -4.20
N GLN A 367 -23.31 18.28 -3.92
CA GLN A 367 -23.93 19.18 -2.93
C GLN A 367 -23.30 18.98 -1.54
N LEU A 368 -23.10 17.74 -1.10
CA LEU A 368 -22.42 17.45 0.16
C LEU A 368 -20.96 17.96 0.16
N GLN A 369 -20.26 17.88 -0.98
CA GLN A 369 -18.92 18.42 -1.15
C GLN A 369 -18.88 19.95 -1.01
N ASP A 370 -19.89 20.64 -1.55
CA ASP A 370 -20.02 22.09 -1.41
C ASP A 370 -20.34 22.48 0.04
N GLU A 371 -21.24 21.74 0.71
CA GLU A 371 -21.47 21.90 2.15
C GLU A 371 -20.20 21.65 2.97
N ALA A 372 -19.42 20.62 2.63
CA ALA A 372 -18.16 20.31 3.30
C ALA A 372 -17.16 21.46 3.19
N ARG A 373 -17.12 22.15 2.04
CA ARG A 373 -16.26 23.31 1.83
C ARG A 373 -16.61 24.48 2.76
N THR A 374 -17.89 24.65 3.10
CA THR A 374 -18.32 25.68 4.05
C THR A 374 -17.99 25.31 5.49
N LYS A 375 -18.22 24.05 5.89
CA LYS A 375 -18.00 23.59 7.27
C LYS A 375 -16.53 23.33 7.59
N LEU A 376 -15.77 22.83 6.63
CA LEU A 376 -14.36 22.45 6.75
C LEU A 376 -13.56 23.10 5.62
N PRO A 377 -13.29 24.42 5.69
CA PRO A 377 -12.67 25.17 4.59
C PRO A 377 -11.23 24.73 4.26
N LYS A 378 -10.58 24.01 5.18
CA LYS A 378 -9.23 23.44 4.97
C LYS A 378 -9.25 22.08 4.27
N LEU A 379 -10.43 21.47 4.11
CA LEU A 379 -10.59 20.15 3.49
C LEU A 379 -10.75 20.28 1.98
N VAL A 380 -9.83 19.64 1.25
CA VAL A 380 -9.90 19.42 -0.19
C VAL A 380 -10.43 18.01 -0.42
N VAL A 381 -11.58 17.90 -1.07
CA VAL A 381 -12.16 16.62 -1.49
C VAL A 381 -11.89 16.46 -2.99
N ARG A 382 -11.16 15.41 -3.38
CA ARG A 382 -10.98 15.01 -4.78
C ARG A 382 -11.91 13.85 -5.06
N ALA A 383 -12.77 13.96 -6.06
CA ALA A 383 -13.71 12.91 -6.44
C ALA A 383 -13.69 12.69 -7.96
N GLY A 384 -14.07 11.49 -8.40
CA GLY A 384 -14.10 11.13 -9.82
C GLY A 384 -15.19 11.86 -10.63
N LYS A 385 -15.40 11.40 -11.87
CA LYS A 385 -16.35 12.03 -12.81
C LYS A 385 -17.78 12.00 -12.26
N GLN A 386 -18.56 13.03 -12.59
CA GLN A 386 -19.97 13.12 -12.22
C GLN A 386 -20.81 12.19 -13.09
N THR A 387 -21.73 11.46 -12.47
CA THR A 387 -22.76 10.66 -13.14
C THR A 387 -24.15 11.24 -12.84
N THR A 388 -25.08 11.10 -13.79
CA THR A 388 -26.51 11.37 -13.60
C THR A 388 -27.26 10.12 -13.10
N GLU A 389 -26.59 8.97 -13.01
CA GLU A 389 -27.18 7.76 -12.44
C GLU A 389 -27.55 8.02 -10.96
N PRO A 390 -28.76 7.62 -10.53
CA PRO A 390 -29.13 7.63 -9.11
C PRO A 390 -28.18 6.73 -8.32
N ILE A 391 -28.17 6.87 -6.99
CA ILE A 391 -27.34 6.03 -6.10
C ILE A 391 -27.56 4.55 -6.48
N ARG A 392 -26.53 3.89 -7.03
CA ARG A 392 -26.61 2.44 -7.27
C ARG A 392 -26.83 1.77 -5.92
N ALA A 393 -27.86 0.94 -5.89
CA ALA A 393 -28.35 0.25 -4.72
C ALA A 393 -27.25 -0.45 -3.94
N LEU A 394 -27.46 -0.54 -2.62
CA LEU A 394 -26.80 -1.51 -1.75
C LEU A 394 -26.81 -2.90 -2.41
N SER A 395 -25.74 -3.67 -2.17
CA SER A 395 -25.44 -5.05 -2.61
C SER A 395 -26.45 -5.78 -3.54
N PRO A 396 -25.99 -6.49 -4.59
CA PRO A 396 -26.83 -7.38 -5.43
C PRO A 396 -27.69 -8.39 -4.67
N LYS A 397 -27.39 -8.65 -3.38
CA LYS A 397 -28.24 -9.44 -2.47
C LYS A 397 -29.63 -8.86 -2.24
N PHE A 398 -29.83 -7.54 -2.39
CA PHE A 398 -31.13 -6.88 -2.24
C PHE A 398 -31.98 -6.91 -3.52
N GLN A 399 -31.41 -7.35 -4.64
CA GLN A 399 -32.08 -7.49 -5.93
C GLN A 399 -32.50 -8.95 -6.22
N GLN A 400 -32.31 -9.84 -5.23
CA GLN A 400 -32.68 -11.24 -5.34
C GLN A 400 -34.20 -11.42 -5.15
N PRO A 401 -34.92 -12.03 -6.11
CA PRO A 401 -36.38 -12.14 -6.10
C PRO A 401 -36.93 -13.00 -4.94
N ASP A 402 -36.08 -13.79 -4.29
CA ASP A 402 -36.36 -14.72 -3.19
C ASP A 402 -36.28 -14.09 -1.79
N VAL A 403 -35.84 -12.82 -1.66
CA VAL A 403 -35.74 -12.15 -0.36
C VAL A 403 -37.06 -11.45 -0.02
N SER A 404 -37.65 -11.76 1.15
CA SER A 404 -38.89 -11.13 1.61
C SER A 404 -38.75 -9.60 1.68
N PRO A 405 -39.68 -8.83 1.09
CA PRO A 405 -39.71 -7.37 1.17
C PRO A 405 -39.67 -6.83 2.60
N LYS A 406 -40.30 -7.54 3.54
CA LYS A 406 -40.29 -7.19 4.97
C LYS A 406 -38.89 -7.28 5.58
N PHE A 407 -38.14 -8.31 5.23
CA PHE A 407 -36.74 -8.45 5.64
C PHE A 407 -35.86 -7.32 5.08
N ILE A 408 -36.13 -6.88 3.85
CA ILE A 408 -35.46 -5.74 3.22
C ILE A 408 -35.76 -4.47 4.01
N VAL A 409 -37.02 -4.15 4.28
CA VAL A 409 -37.42 -2.95 5.04
C VAL A 409 -36.83 -2.95 6.47
N GLN A 410 -36.87 -4.08 7.19
CA GLN A 410 -36.29 -4.22 8.53
C GLN A 410 -34.77 -4.03 8.54
N THR A 411 -34.08 -4.67 7.60
CA THR A 411 -32.63 -4.54 7.48
C THR A 411 -32.25 -3.10 7.16
N MET A 412 -33.04 -2.43 6.32
CA MET A 412 -32.85 -1.02 5.99
C MET A 412 -33.10 -0.10 7.17
N GLY A 413 -34.15 -0.33 7.97
CA GLY A 413 -34.40 0.43 9.20
C GLY A 413 -33.23 0.32 10.19
N ARG A 414 -32.66 -0.88 10.34
CA ARG A 414 -31.48 -1.12 11.18
C ARG A 414 -30.21 -0.45 10.64
N VAL A 415 -30.01 -0.44 9.32
CA VAL A 415 -28.83 0.15 8.67
C VAL A 415 -28.89 1.67 8.69
N THR A 416 -30.05 2.25 8.39
CA THR A 416 -30.28 3.70 8.33
C THR A 416 -30.53 4.33 9.71
N LYS A 417 -30.87 3.50 10.72
CA LYS A 417 -31.38 3.93 12.03
C LYS A 417 -32.62 4.83 11.92
N GLN A 418 -33.39 4.69 10.84
CA GLN A 418 -34.69 5.33 10.69
C GLN A 418 -35.77 4.26 10.81
N THR A 419 -36.75 4.52 11.67
CA THR A 419 -37.94 3.66 11.74
C THR A 419 -38.84 3.93 10.54
N LEU A 420 -39.67 2.96 10.17
CA LEU A 420 -40.68 3.16 9.12
C LEU A 420 -41.61 4.33 9.45
N ALA A 421 -41.91 4.54 10.73
CA ALA A 421 -42.67 5.68 11.23
C ALA A 421 -41.96 7.03 10.98
N GLU A 422 -40.63 7.11 11.17
CA GLU A 422 -39.86 8.32 10.87
C GLU A 422 -39.81 8.63 9.37
N MET A 423 -39.76 7.59 8.53
CA MET A 423 -39.79 7.74 7.07
C MET A 423 -41.15 8.26 6.57
N LEU A 424 -42.23 7.90 7.24
CA LEU A 424 -43.61 8.27 6.89
C LEU A 424 -44.10 9.53 7.61
N LYS A 425 -43.32 10.07 8.56
CA LYS A 425 -43.60 11.31 9.27
C LYS A 425 -44.00 12.50 8.37
N PRO A 426 -43.44 12.68 7.15
CA PRO A 426 -43.90 13.74 6.24
C PRO A 426 -45.35 13.57 5.73
N LEU A 427 -45.89 12.35 5.77
CA LEU A 427 -47.26 12.02 5.40
C LEU A 427 -48.23 11.94 6.59
N ASP A 428 -47.69 11.96 7.82
CA ASP A 428 -48.45 12.01 9.07
C ASP A 428 -48.22 13.36 9.80
N PRO A 429 -48.75 14.49 9.27
CA PRO A 429 -48.77 15.75 9.99
C PRO A 429 -49.46 15.71 11.38
N PRO A 430 -50.59 14.99 11.57
CA PRO A 430 -51.27 14.97 12.88
C PRO A 430 -50.52 14.13 13.93
N GLY A 431 -49.63 13.24 13.52
CA GLY A 431 -48.87 12.37 14.42
C GLY A 431 -49.69 11.22 15.00
N ASP A 432 -50.82 10.89 14.37
CA ASP A 432 -51.74 9.82 14.78
C ASP A 432 -51.31 8.44 14.26
N LYS A 433 -50.25 8.42 13.44
CA LYS A 433 -49.66 7.22 12.84
C LYS A 433 -50.60 6.49 11.87
N VAL A 434 -51.49 7.22 11.21
CA VAL A 434 -52.40 6.67 10.20
C VAL A 434 -52.13 7.33 8.84
N VAL A 435 -51.97 6.52 7.79
CA VAL A 435 -51.82 7.03 6.41
C VAL A 435 -52.66 6.21 5.44
N THR A 436 -53.14 6.86 4.38
CA THR A 436 -53.87 6.13 3.32
C THR A 436 -52.97 5.11 2.64
N ARG A 437 -53.53 3.94 2.31
CA ARG A 437 -52.83 2.84 1.62
C ARG A 437 -52.08 3.32 0.37
N GLN A 438 -52.72 4.19 -0.41
CA GLN A 438 -52.15 4.71 -1.64
C GLN A 438 -50.95 5.64 -1.38
N ALA A 439 -51.03 6.51 -0.36
CA ALA A 439 -49.92 7.38 0.03
C ALA A 439 -48.75 6.59 0.62
N PHE A 440 -49.05 5.56 1.42
CA PHE A 440 -48.07 4.65 2.01
C PHE A 440 -47.28 3.92 0.92
N ILE A 441 -47.98 3.24 -0.02
CA ILE A 441 -47.34 2.51 -1.13
C ILE A 441 -46.47 3.46 -1.95
N LYS A 442 -47.00 4.61 -2.36
CA LYS A 442 -46.26 5.57 -3.18
C LYS A 442 -44.99 6.06 -2.49
N THR A 443 -45.06 6.35 -1.19
CA THR A 443 -43.92 6.89 -0.44
C THR A 443 -42.88 5.83 -0.16
N LEU A 444 -43.32 4.61 0.18
CA LEU A 444 -42.41 3.48 0.33
C LEU A 444 -41.70 3.18 -1.00
N TYR A 445 -42.44 3.18 -2.10
CA TYR A 445 -41.88 2.97 -3.45
C TYR A 445 -40.87 4.05 -3.82
N MET A 446 -41.21 5.33 -3.61
CA MET A 446 -40.29 6.44 -3.86
C MET A 446 -39.05 6.39 -2.96
N TYR A 447 -39.20 5.98 -1.70
CA TYR A 447 -38.10 5.88 -0.76
C TYR A 447 -37.16 4.72 -1.12
N MET A 448 -37.71 3.55 -1.44
CA MET A 448 -36.93 2.38 -1.87
C MET A 448 -36.21 2.65 -3.18
N ALA A 449 -36.88 3.29 -4.15
CA ALA A 449 -36.28 3.72 -5.41
C ALA A 449 -35.12 4.72 -5.20
N LYS A 450 -35.23 5.66 -4.24
CA LYS A 450 -34.13 6.57 -3.86
C LYS A 450 -32.90 5.84 -3.32
N LEU A 451 -33.09 4.66 -2.74
CA LEU A 451 -32.03 3.80 -2.21
C LEU A 451 -31.56 2.75 -3.23
N GLY A 452 -32.06 2.83 -4.47
CA GLY A 452 -31.77 1.92 -5.56
C GLY A 452 -32.44 0.54 -5.44
N ILE A 453 -33.36 0.36 -4.50
CA ILE A 453 -34.10 -0.88 -4.30
C ILE A 453 -35.43 -0.75 -5.05
N ASP A 454 -35.56 -1.44 -6.19
CA ASP A 454 -36.83 -1.56 -6.89
C ASP A 454 -37.55 -2.83 -6.44
N PHE A 455 -38.67 -2.66 -5.74
CA PHE A 455 -39.59 -3.76 -5.51
C PHE A 455 -40.40 -4.02 -6.78
N THR A 456 -40.58 -5.29 -7.13
CA THR A 456 -41.55 -5.68 -8.16
C THR A 456 -42.98 -5.42 -7.66
N GLU A 457 -43.95 -5.28 -8.56
CA GLU A 457 -45.36 -5.13 -8.17
C GLU A 457 -45.82 -6.29 -7.28
N GLU A 458 -45.43 -7.52 -7.59
CA GLU A 458 -45.73 -8.71 -6.79
C GLU A 458 -45.11 -8.66 -5.40
N GLN A 459 -43.87 -8.17 -5.27
CA GLN A 459 -43.22 -7.98 -3.97
C GLN A 459 -43.92 -6.90 -3.14
N MET A 460 -44.36 -5.81 -3.77
CA MET A 460 -45.15 -4.79 -3.07
C MET A 460 -46.52 -5.32 -2.65
N LYS A 461 -47.21 -6.10 -3.50
CA LYS A 461 -48.48 -6.75 -3.14
C LYS A 461 -48.30 -7.69 -1.96
N GLN A 462 -47.25 -8.53 -1.97
CA GLN A 462 -46.88 -9.41 -0.87
C GLN A 462 -46.61 -8.64 0.43
N PHE A 463 -45.80 -7.57 0.36
CA PHE A 463 -45.49 -6.72 1.51
C PHE A 463 -46.76 -6.11 2.11
N MET A 464 -47.65 -5.57 1.27
CA MET A 464 -48.91 -4.98 1.74
C MET A 464 -49.86 -6.02 2.32
N LEU A 465 -49.87 -7.25 1.79
CA LEU A 465 -50.68 -8.34 2.32
C LEU A 465 -50.19 -8.80 3.71
N GLU A 466 -48.87 -8.79 3.92
CA GLU A 466 -48.26 -9.08 5.22
C GLU A 466 -48.48 -7.94 6.25
N MET A 467 -48.63 -6.70 5.78
CA MET A 467 -48.73 -5.51 6.63
C MET A 467 -50.16 -5.14 6.99
N ASP A 468 -51.09 -5.30 6.05
CA ASP A 468 -52.51 -5.09 6.23
C ASP A 468 -53.27 -6.23 5.54
N PRO A 469 -53.46 -7.36 6.27
CA PRO A 469 -54.20 -8.51 5.76
C PRO A 469 -55.69 -8.24 5.56
N GLN A 470 -56.23 -7.19 6.19
CA GLN A 470 -57.65 -6.85 6.22
C GLN A 470 -58.06 -5.93 5.06
N TYR A 471 -57.06 -5.42 4.33
CA TYR A 471 -57.23 -4.61 3.12
C TYR A 471 -57.93 -3.27 3.40
N GLU A 472 -57.59 -2.64 4.51
CA GLU A 472 -58.13 -1.36 4.93
C GLU A 472 -57.63 -0.21 4.02
N GLU A 473 -58.44 0.85 3.89
CA GLU A 473 -58.08 2.06 3.13
C GLU A 473 -57.03 2.91 3.87
N GLU A 474 -57.01 2.81 5.19
CA GLU A 474 -56.10 3.50 6.10
C GLU A 474 -55.20 2.48 6.80
N ILE A 475 -53.90 2.78 6.88
CA ILE A 475 -52.90 1.91 7.48
C ILE A 475 -52.40 2.58 8.75
N ASN A 476 -52.65 1.92 9.89
CA ASN A 476 -52.03 2.29 11.16
C ASN A 476 -50.62 1.73 11.22
N PHE A 477 -49.62 2.61 11.24
CA PHE A 477 -48.20 2.23 11.34
C PHE A 477 -47.61 2.38 12.75
N GLY A 478 -48.45 2.61 13.75
CA GLY A 478 -48.04 2.73 15.15
C GLY A 478 -47.55 1.45 15.79
N ASP A 479 -48.06 0.31 15.33
CA ASP A 479 -47.71 -1.03 15.84
C ASP A 479 -46.56 -1.67 15.06
N PHE A 480 -46.05 -1.00 14.02
CA PHE A 480 -44.93 -1.50 13.23
C PHE A 480 -43.60 -1.26 13.96
N GLU A 481 -43.33 -2.06 14.99
CA GLU A 481 -41.96 -2.25 15.49
C GLU A 481 -41.19 -3.14 14.49
N LEU A 482 -40.56 -2.51 13.49
CA LEU A 482 -39.62 -3.14 12.55
C LEU A 482 -38.16 -2.87 12.92
#